data_AF-C7GIT0-F1
#
_entry.id   AF-C7GIT0-F1
#
_cell.length_a   1.000
_cell.length_b   1.000
_cell.length_c   1.000
_cell.angle_alpha   90.00
_cell.angle_beta   90.00
_cell.angle_gamma   90.00
#
_symmetry.space_group_name_H-M   'P 1'
#
loop_
_entity.id
_entity.type
_entity.pdbx_description
1 polymer ?
#
loop_
_entity_poly.entity_id
_entity_poly.type
_entity_poly.pdbx_seq_one_letter_code
_entity_poly.pdbx_strand_id
1 'polypeptide(L)'
;MKFKQWNDLPEPKHLLDLPEISKNLQSLEVCPVPKVEFPQDLDVPQYSTAVITTKIMNPLFPKNLLQLTSIGEIKTTLTVKSPSLPQSSGKHSWNYDENFPNEVDPDQKNDTADETVYGFSFPIYSFGKTLLFSMEENFISISPIFGNMISRSIISQLAQFSPDIIVIGTSDKIASMKVMTENECTLQPPEFITGFIGSVLTQLIVGPSKGLKFKCLVAPSEGPNGFEKLSLSDMGSLVDLCGQWLGFEPSRYSEECYRLWRCDSAAIGAQSGLYI
;
A
#
# COMPACT_ATOMS: atom_id res chain seq x y z
N MET A 1 9.69 19.47 -21.99
CA MET A 1 8.45 19.18 -22.76
C MET A 1 7.48 18.49 -21.82
N LYS A 2 6.26 19.02 -21.67
CA LYS A 2 5.24 18.46 -20.76
C LYS A 2 4.49 17.35 -21.49
N PHE A 3 4.80 16.09 -21.17
CA PHE A 3 3.97 14.95 -21.59
C PHE A 3 2.70 14.91 -20.73
N LYS A 4 1.75 15.80 -21.03
CA LYS A 4 0.35 15.68 -20.62
C LYS A 4 -0.43 15.09 -21.80
N GLN A 5 -0.28 13.80 -22.06
CA GLN A 5 -1.10 13.08 -23.06
C GLN A 5 -2.04 12.04 -22.44
N TRP A 6 -2.10 11.96 -21.10
CA TRP A 6 -2.92 10.98 -20.39
C TRP A 6 -4.35 11.44 -20.05
N ASN A 7 -4.78 12.63 -20.51
CA ASN A 7 -6.06 13.23 -20.12
C ASN A 7 -7.08 13.38 -21.26
N ASP A 8 -6.80 12.88 -22.47
CA ASP A 8 -7.70 13.03 -23.62
C ASP A 8 -8.65 11.82 -23.81
N LEU A 9 -9.16 11.26 -22.70
CA LEU A 9 -10.27 10.31 -22.77
C LEU A 9 -11.59 11.05 -22.44
N PRO A 10 -12.58 11.04 -23.35
CA PRO A 10 -13.86 11.75 -23.19
C PRO A 10 -14.82 11.07 -22.20
N GLU A 11 -14.47 9.89 -21.69
CA GLU A 11 -15.30 9.13 -20.75
C GLU A 11 -14.88 9.41 -19.30
N PRO A 12 -15.86 9.52 -18.37
CA PRO A 12 -15.56 9.67 -16.95
C PRO A 12 -14.67 8.54 -16.43
N LYS A 13 -13.51 8.86 -15.82
CA LYS A 13 -12.54 7.87 -15.29
C LYS A 13 -13.14 6.73 -14.44
N HIS A 14 -14.23 7.01 -13.73
CA HIS A 14 -14.92 6.00 -12.92
C HIS A 14 -15.56 4.85 -13.72
N LEU A 15 -15.72 4.98 -15.05
CA LEU A 15 -16.24 3.92 -15.91
C LEU A 15 -15.14 3.03 -16.50
N LEU A 16 -13.90 3.52 -16.57
CA LEU A 16 -12.76 2.79 -17.14
C LEU A 16 -11.91 2.09 -16.06
N ASP A 17 -11.90 2.62 -14.85
CA ASP A 17 -11.02 2.17 -13.75
C ASP A 17 -11.73 1.24 -12.72
N LEU A 18 -12.99 0.87 -12.95
CA LEU A 18 -13.67 -0.11 -12.12
C LEU A 18 -13.34 -1.51 -12.65
N PRO A 19 -12.63 -2.38 -11.89
CA PRO A 19 -12.92 -3.80 -12.05
C PRO A 19 -14.44 -3.93 -11.95
N GLU A 20 -15.10 -4.59 -12.91
CA GLU A 20 -16.54 -4.84 -12.89
C GLU A 20 -16.85 -5.78 -11.71
N ILE A 21 -16.79 -5.24 -10.50
CA ILE A 21 -17.12 -5.91 -9.23
C ILE A 21 -18.62 -6.20 -9.20
N SER A 22 -19.41 -5.53 -10.04
CA SER A 22 -20.86 -5.70 -10.15
C SER A 22 -21.26 -5.74 -11.63
N LYS A 23 -21.92 -6.83 -12.05
CA LYS A 23 -22.57 -6.93 -13.37
C LYS A 23 -23.76 -5.97 -13.53
N ASN A 24 -24.16 -5.27 -12.46
CA ASN A 24 -25.31 -4.39 -12.45
C ASN A 24 -24.95 -3.05 -11.80
N LEU A 25 -24.25 -2.20 -12.56
CA LEU A 25 -23.82 -0.85 -12.15
C LEU A 25 -24.97 0.09 -11.74
N GLN A 26 -26.23 -0.29 -12.06
CA GLN A 26 -27.45 0.47 -11.73
C GLN A 26 -28.12 -0.01 -10.43
N SER A 27 -27.60 -1.07 -9.79
CA SER A 27 -28.16 -1.56 -8.53
C SER A 27 -27.86 -0.57 -7.39
N LEU A 28 -28.91 -0.19 -6.65
CA LEU A 28 -28.81 0.63 -5.44
C LEU A 28 -28.56 -0.21 -4.17
N GLU A 29 -28.33 -1.51 -4.32
CA GLU A 29 -28.06 -2.39 -3.19
C GLU A 29 -26.65 -2.16 -2.63
N VAL A 30 -26.51 -2.30 -1.31
CA VAL A 30 -25.23 -2.12 -0.63
C VAL A 30 -24.24 -3.18 -1.11
N CYS A 31 -23.17 -2.74 -1.77
CA CYS A 31 -22.10 -3.63 -2.20
C CYS A 31 -21.36 -4.22 -0.98
N PRO A 32 -20.86 -5.46 -1.09
CA PRO A 32 -20.04 -6.06 -0.04
C PRO A 32 -18.73 -5.28 0.15
N VAL A 33 -18.19 -5.32 1.36
CA VAL A 33 -16.93 -4.67 1.75
C VAL A 33 -15.91 -5.75 2.13
N PRO A 34 -14.61 -5.59 1.82
CA PRO A 34 -13.60 -6.58 2.19
C PRO A 34 -13.59 -6.88 3.69
N LYS A 35 -13.63 -8.16 4.03
CA LYS A 35 -13.37 -8.65 5.38
C LYS A 35 -11.88 -8.76 5.59
N VAL A 36 -11.37 -8.24 6.71
CA VAL A 36 -9.96 -8.29 7.06
C VAL A 36 -9.76 -9.22 8.25
N GLU A 37 -8.94 -10.24 8.05
CA GLU A 37 -8.51 -11.18 9.07
C GLU A 37 -7.10 -10.80 9.51
N PHE A 38 -6.99 -10.42 10.78
CA PHE A 38 -5.71 -10.14 11.44
C PHE A 38 -5.25 -11.40 12.18
N PRO A 39 -3.94 -11.73 12.17
CA PRO A 39 -3.45 -12.96 12.80
C PRO A 39 -3.72 -12.93 14.31
N GLN A 40 -4.35 -13.99 14.82
CA GLN A 40 -4.77 -14.08 16.23
C GLN A 40 -3.59 -14.33 17.18
N ASP A 41 -2.56 -15.03 16.71
CA ASP A 41 -1.40 -15.42 17.51
C ASP A 41 -0.29 -14.36 17.52
N LEU A 42 -0.53 -13.17 16.95
CA LEU A 42 0.45 -12.09 16.94
C LEU A 42 0.49 -11.39 18.30
N ASP A 43 1.55 -11.65 19.08
CA ASP A 43 1.81 -10.94 20.33
C ASP A 43 2.33 -9.52 20.04
N VAL A 44 1.41 -8.60 19.76
CA VAL A 44 1.70 -7.17 19.52
C VAL A 44 2.39 -6.46 20.72
N PRO A 45 2.02 -6.72 21.99
CA PRO A 45 2.65 -6.09 23.17
C PRO A 45 4.18 -6.13 23.24
N GLN A 46 4.84 -7.13 22.65
CA GLN A 46 6.30 -7.25 22.70
C GLN A 46 7.02 -6.18 21.84
N TYR A 47 6.31 -5.50 20.94
CA TYR A 47 6.86 -4.54 20.00
C TYR A 47 6.64 -3.10 20.46
N SER A 48 7.69 -2.28 20.42
CA SER A 48 7.64 -0.87 20.83
C SER A 48 7.25 0.07 19.69
N THR A 49 7.52 -0.33 18.44
CA THR A 49 7.37 0.53 17.27
C THR A 49 6.66 -0.23 16.17
N ALA A 50 5.76 0.42 15.44
CA ALA A 50 5.14 -0.14 14.25
C ALA A 50 5.35 0.80 13.05
N VAL A 51 5.99 0.29 12.02
CA VAL A 51 6.19 0.96 10.74
C VAL A 51 5.09 0.52 9.79
N ILE A 52 4.37 1.49 9.23
CA ILE A 52 3.29 1.26 8.26
C ILE A 52 3.66 1.99 6.97
N THR A 53 3.72 1.24 5.88
CA THR A 53 4.21 1.74 4.58
C THR A 53 3.60 0.96 3.43
N THR A 54 3.94 1.34 2.20
CA THR A 54 3.66 0.58 0.98
C THR A 54 4.93 -0.07 0.42
N LYS A 55 4.77 -1.01 -0.52
CA LYS A 55 5.89 -1.77 -1.13
C LYS A 55 6.93 -0.91 -1.84
N ILE A 56 6.58 0.29 -2.30
CA ILE A 56 7.54 1.22 -2.92
C ILE A 56 8.71 1.56 -1.97
N MET A 57 8.49 1.47 -0.64
CA MET A 57 9.48 1.76 0.38
C MET A 57 10.29 0.52 0.82
N ASN A 58 10.11 -0.64 0.18
CA ASN A 58 10.89 -1.84 0.49
C ASN A 58 12.42 -1.61 0.50
N PRO A 59 13.00 -0.75 -0.36
CA PRO A 59 14.43 -0.43 -0.30
C PRO A 59 14.92 0.14 1.04
N LEU A 60 14.04 0.75 1.85
CA LEU A 60 14.37 1.25 3.20
C LEU A 60 14.48 0.14 4.26
N PHE A 61 14.09 -1.09 3.92
CA PHE A 61 14.12 -2.23 4.83
C PHE A 61 14.93 -3.41 4.25
N PRO A 62 16.27 -3.27 4.05
CA PRO A 62 17.09 -4.36 3.55
C PRO A 62 16.99 -5.63 4.41
N LYS A 63 16.35 -6.69 3.85
CA LYS A 63 15.99 -7.94 4.56
C LYS A 63 17.14 -8.54 5.38
N ASN A 64 18.33 -8.62 4.80
CA ASN A 64 19.49 -9.25 5.44
C ASN A 64 20.12 -8.38 6.53
N LEU A 65 20.13 -7.05 6.33
CA LEU A 65 20.71 -6.12 7.30
C LEU A 65 19.83 -6.01 8.55
N LEU A 66 18.51 -5.91 8.36
CA LEU A 66 17.53 -5.81 9.44
C LEU A 66 17.16 -7.17 10.04
N GLN A 67 17.55 -8.28 9.40
CA GLN A 67 17.13 -9.64 9.76
C GLN A 67 15.60 -9.75 9.83
N LEU A 68 14.92 -9.31 8.77
CA LEU A 68 13.45 -9.32 8.72
C LEU A 68 12.91 -10.74 8.83
N THR A 69 12.05 -10.97 9.82
CA THR A 69 11.33 -12.24 10.02
C THR A 69 9.85 -12.03 9.71
N SER A 70 9.24 -12.95 8.96
CA SER A 70 7.79 -12.95 8.76
C SER A 70 7.13 -13.62 9.96
N ILE A 71 6.21 -12.91 10.62
CA ILE A 71 5.58 -13.35 11.89
C ILE A 71 4.07 -13.55 11.78
N GLY A 72 3.50 -13.22 10.63
CA GLY A 72 2.07 -13.37 10.37
C GLY A 72 1.70 -12.84 9.00
N GLU A 73 0.41 -12.85 8.69
CA GLU A 73 -0.12 -12.38 7.42
C GLU A 73 -1.48 -11.75 7.66
N ILE A 74 -1.72 -10.58 7.05
CA ILE A 74 -3.05 -9.98 7.00
C ILE A 74 -3.74 -10.52 5.75
N LYS A 75 -4.92 -11.11 5.93
CA LYS A 75 -5.73 -11.66 4.84
C LYS A 75 -6.97 -10.81 4.65
N THR A 76 -7.32 -10.58 3.40
CA THR A 76 -8.54 -9.86 3.04
C THR A 76 -9.30 -10.63 2.00
N THR A 77 -10.62 -10.66 2.16
CA THR A 77 -11.53 -11.35 1.24
C THR A 77 -12.72 -10.46 0.92
N LEU A 78 -13.02 -10.33 -0.38
CA LEU A 78 -14.22 -9.69 -0.88
C LEU A 78 -15.01 -10.73 -1.66
N THR A 79 -16.20 -11.08 -1.16
CA THR A 79 -17.11 -12.00 -1.85
C THR A 79 -18.21 -11.19 -2.51
N VAL A 80 -18.24 -11.21 -3.84
CA VAL A 80 -19.32 -10.65 -4.64
C VAL A 80 -20.27 -11.78 -5.01
N LYS A 81 -21.54 -11.62 -4.64
CA LYS A 81 -22.60 -12.54 -5.07
C LYS A 81 -23.27 -11.98 -6.32
N SER A 82 -23.32 -12.78 -7.39
CA SER A 82 -24.17 -12.45 -8.52
C SER A 82 -25.63 -12.75 -8.15
N PRO A 83 -26.61 -11.95 -8.59
CA PRO A 83 -28.02 -12.29 -8.42
C PRO A 83 -28.39 -13.50 -9.30
N SER A 84 -28.27 -14.69 -8.71
CA SER A 84 -28.87 -16.00 -9.03
C SER A 84 -28.94 -16.51 -10.49
N LEU A 85 -28.27 -17.64 -10.77
CA LEU A 85 -28.86 -18.87 -11.34
C LEU A 85 -28.03 -20.07 -10.85
N PRO A 86 -28.62 -21.15 -10.32
CA PRO A 86 -27.93 -22.04 -9.40
C PRO A 86 -26.94 -23.00 -10.10
N GLN A 87 -25.66 -23.00 -9.70
CA GLN A 87 -24.88 -24.16 -9.18
C GLN A 87 -23.36 -24.13 -9.46
N SER A 88 -22.63 -24.52 -8.41
CA SER A 88 -21.22 -24.98 -8.29
C SER A 88 -20.11 -23.91 -8.31
N SER A 89 -19.14 -24.08 -7.40
CA SER A 89 -18.17 -23.07 -7.01
C SER A 89 -16.77 -23.30 -7.61
N GLY A 90 -16.32 -22.36 -8.45
CA GLY A 90 -14.91 -22.20 -8.80
C GLY A 90 -14.24 -21.19 -7.86
N LYS A 91 -13.11 -21.57 -7.22
CA LYS A 91 -12.28 -20.63 -6.43
C LYS A 91 -11.16 -20.09 -7.31
N HIS A 92 -11.07 -18.77 -7.47
CA HIS A 92 -9.89 -18.10 -8.01
C HIS A 92 -9.06 -17.56 -6.84
N SER A 93 -7.77 -17.91 -6.80
CA SER A 93 -6.79 -17.44 -5.81
C SER A 93 -5.59 -16.89 -6.58
N TRP A 94 -5.25 -15.63 -6.37
CA TRP A 94 -4.05 -15.03 -6.94
C TRP A 94 -2.87 -15.36 -6.02
N ASN A 95 -1.93 -16.18 -6.50
CA ASN A 95 -0.69 -16.47 -5.79
C ASN A 95 0.46 -15.78 -6.54
N TYR A 96 1.20 -14.90 -5.86
CA TYR A 96 2.16 -13.97 -6.47
C TYR A 96 3.38 -14.64 -7.15
N ASP A 97 3.60 -15.94 -6.94
CA ASP A 97 4.71 -16.68 -7.57
C ASP A 97 4.40 -17.13 -9.01
N GLU A 98 3.18 -16.93 -9.53
CA GLU A 98 2.83 -17.25 -10.91
C GLU A 98 2.84 -16.00 -11.80
N ASN A 99 3.68 -16.03 -12.84
CA ASN A 99 3.78 -15.02 -13.90
C ASN A 99 2.39 -14.58 -14.40
N PHE A 100 2.26 -13.27 -14.69
CA PHE A 100 1.20 -12.58 -15.44
C PHE A 100 -0.05 -13.43 -15.78
N PRO A 101 -1.27 -13.01 -15.40
CA PRO A 101 -2.45 -13.60 -16.01
C PRO A 101 -2.35 -13.38 -17.52
N ASN A 102 -2.22 -14.48 -18.27
CA ASN A 102 -2.61 -14.49 -19.66
C ASN A 102 -3.95 -13.76 -19.74
N GLU A 103 -4.01 -12.80 -20.66
CA GLU A 103 -5.22 -12.11 -21.08
C GLU A 103 -6.39 -13.09 -20.99
N VAL A 104 -7.36 -12.76 -20.14
CA VAL A 104 -8.60 -13.52 -20.09
C VAL A 104 -9.23 -13.35 -21.46
N ASP A 105 -9.11 -14.39 -22.28
CA ASP A 105 -9.74 -14.48 -23.59
C ASP A 105 -11.25 -14.25 -23.35
N PRO A 106 -11.86 -13.16 -23.86
CA PRO A 106 -13.27 -12.87 -23.65
C PRO A 106 -14.18 -13.97 -24.22
N ASP A 107 -13.64 -14.87 -25.05
CA ASP A 107 -14.32 -16.04 -25.59
C ASP A 107 -14.19 -17.30 -24.72
N GLN A 108 -13.35 -17.32 -23.67
CA GLN A 108 -13.38 -18.36 -22.64
C GLN A 108 -14.44 -18.03 -21.57
N LYS A 109 -15.70 -17.98 -22.01
CA LYS A 109 -16.87 -18.03 -21.15
C LYS A 109 -16.98 -19.39 -20.46
N ASN A 110 -16.24 -19.57 -19.36
CA ASN A 110 -16.74 -20.39 -18.27
C ASN A 110 -17.72 -19.52 -17.45
N ASP A 111 -18.93 -19.35 -18.00
CA ASP A 111 -20.09 -18.70 -17.40
C ASP A 111 -20.66 -19.53 -16.21
N THR A 112 -19.80 -19.96 -15.27
CA THR A 112 -20.16 -20.94 -14.23
C THR A 112 -19.74 -20.54 -12.81
N ALA A 113 -19.44 -19.27 -12.52
CA ALA A 113 -19.14 -18.83 -11.14
C ALA A 113 -20.22 -17.87 -10.60
N ASP A 114 -21.09 -18.37 -9.71
CA ASP A 114 -22.15 -17.60 -9.02
C ASP A 114 -21.60 -16.61 -7.97
N GLU A 115 -20.43 -16.90 -7.42
CA GLU A 115 -19.74 -16.06 -6.44
C GLU A 115 -18.30 -15.83 -6.90
N THR A 116 -17.89 -14.57 -7.00
CA THR A 116 -16.49 -14.20 -7.26
C THR A 116 -15.86 -13.79 -5.94
N VAL A 117 -14.81 -14.52 -5.53
CA VAL A 117 -14.05 -14.21 -4.32
C VAL A 117 -12.72 -13.59 -4.71
N TYR A 118 -12.51 -12.36 -4.29
CA TYR A 118 -11.22 -11.67 -4.42
C TYR A 118 -10.49 -11.78 -3.09
N GLY A 119 -9.37 -12.50 -3.09
CA GLY A 119 -8.49 -12.64 -1.93
C GLY A 119 -7.22 -11.83 -2.12
N PHE A 120 -6.80 -11.11 -1.09
CA PHE A 120 -5.51 -10.43 -1.04
C PHE A 120 -4.88 -10.63 0.32
N SER A 121 -3.60 -10.98 0.35
CA SER A 121 -2.87 -11.15 1.61
C SER A 121 -1.45 -10.60 1.51
N PHE A 122 -0.92 -10.15 2.64
CA PHE A 122 0.47 -9.71 2.71
C PHE A 122 1.09 -10.01 4.08
N PRO A 123 2.39 -10.38 4.10
CA PRO A 123 3.08 -10.74 5.34
C PRO A 123 3.34 -9.52 6.22
N ILE A 124 3.25 -9.75 7.53
CA ILE A 124 3.72 -8.86 8.58
C ILE A 124 5.15 -9.27 8.92
N TYR A 125 6.08 -8.32 8.89
CA TYR A 125 7.46 -8.55 9.26
C TYR A 125 7.78 -8.00 10.64
N SER A 126 8.81 -8.53 11.28
CA SER A 126 9.49 -7.90 12.41
C SER A 126 10.99 -7.83 12.24
N PHE A 127 11.58 -6.86 12.91
CA PHE A 127 13.02 -6.75 13.14
C PHE A 127 13.25 -6.07 14.50
N GLY A 128 14.10 -6.65 15.34
CA GLY A 128 14.29 -6.16 16.71
C GLY A 128 12.96 -6.08 17.47
N LYS A 129 12.59 -4.88 17.95
CA LYS A 129 11.32 -4.59 18.63
C LYS A 129 10.32 -3.82 17.75
N THR A 130 10.47 -3.92 16.43
CA THR A 130 9.68 -3.17 15.45
C THR A 130 8.86 -4.09 14.56
N LEU A 131 7.58 -3.76 14.39
CA LEU A 131 6.69 -4.34 13.39
C LEU A 131 6.79 -3.57 12.08
N LEU A 132 6.66 -4.27 10.95
CA LEU A 132 6.61 -3.69 9.61
C LEU A 132 5.39 -4.22 8.84
N PHE A 133 4.47 -3.30 8.57
CA PHE A 133 3.32 -3.50 7.69
C PHE A 133 3.61 -2.81 6.36
N SER A 134 3.96 -3.58 5.33
CA SER A 134 4.25 -3.07 3.98
C SER A 134 3.17 -3.55 3.01
N MET A 135 2.16 -2.70 2.80
CA MET A 135 1.00 -2.96 1.94
C MET A 135 1.40 -2.88 0.46
N GLU A 136 0.92 -3.84 -0.31
CA GLU A 136 1.07 -3.81 -1.76
C GLU A 136 -0.07 -3.00 -2.38
N GLU A 137 0.29 -1.92 -3.05
CA GLU A 137 -0.65 -1.17 -3.88
C GLU A 137 -0.40 -1.51 -5.34
N ASN A 138 -1.47 -1.58 -6.12
CA ASN A 138 -1.40 -1.73 -7.56
C ASN A 138 -2.65 -1.05 -8.14
N PHE A 139 -2.46 0.08 -8.80
CA PHE A 139 -3.55 0.86 -9.38
C PHE A 139 -4.41 0.06 -10.37
N ILE A 140 -3.83 -0.94 -11.04
CA ILE A 140 -4.51 -1.73 -12.08
C ILE A 140 -5.39 -2.82 -11.46
N SER A 141 -4.91 -3.50 -10.41
CA SER A 141 -5.54 -4.73 -9.91
C SER A 141 -6.09 -4.65 -8.49
N ILE A 142 -5.63 -3.70 -7.67
CA ILE A 142 -5.98 -3.62 -6.25
C ILE A 142 -6.81 -2.36 -6.00
N SER A 143 -8.12 -2.55 -5.80
CA SER A 143 -9.01 -1.45 -5.46
C SER A 143 -8.62 -0.80 -4.11
N PRO A 144 -8.63 0.54 -3.98
CA PRO A 144 -8.33 1.24 -2.73
C PRO A 144 -9.21 0.84 -1.54
N ILE A 145 -10.37 0.21 -1.78
CA ILE A 145 -11.23 -0.28 -0.68
C ILE A 145 -10.53 -1.32 0.19
N PHE A 146 -9.63 -2.14 -0.38
CA PHE A 146 -8.82 -3.07 0.39
C PHE A 146 -7.89 -2.31 1.34
N GLY A 147 -7.14 -1.34 0.82
CA GLY A 147 -6.27 -0.48 1.64
C GLY A 147 -7.03 0.25 2.76
N ASN A 148 -8.24 0.72 2.48
CA ASN A 148 -9.10 1.38 3.47
C ASN A 148 -9.52 0.44 4.62
N MET A 149 -9.85 -0.80 4.30
CA MET A 149 -10.27 -1.79 5.30
C MET A 149 -9.07 -2.33 6.08
N ILE A 150 -7.94 -2.53 5.41
CA ILE A 150 -6.68 -2.95 6.02
C ILE A 150 -6.18 -1.89 6.99
N SER A 151 -6.19 -0.61 6.62
CA SER A 151 -5.75 0.47 7.52
C SER A 151 -6.61 0.55 8.79
N ARG A 152 -7.94 0.40 8.66
CA ARG A 152 -8.86 0.30 9.80
C ARG A 152 -8.48 -0.85 10.72
N SER A 153 -8.25 -2.04 10.16
CA SER A 153 -7.89 -3.23 10.94
C SER A 153 -6.56 -3.04 11.67
N ILE A 154 -5.49 -2.66 10.95
CA ILE A 154 -4.14 -2.45 11.53
C ILE A 154 -4.20 -1.45 12.67
N ILE A 155 -4.78 -0.26 12.44
CA ILE A 155 -4.80 0.79 13.47
C ILE A 155 -5.65 0.38 14.67
N SER A 156 -6.78 -0.31 14.46
CA SER A 156 -7.61 -0.80 15.58
C SER A 156 -6.88 -1.83 16.46
N GLN A 157 -6.03 -2.67 15.87
CA GLN A 157 -5.24 -3.65 16.62
C GLN A 157 -4.08 -2.99 17.34
N LEU A 158 -3.36 -2.07 16.69
CA LEU A 158 -2.25 -1.35 17.32
C LEU A 158 -2.71 -0.41 18.44
N ALA A 159 -3.91 0.18 18.32
CA ALA A 159 -4.44 1.11 19.31
C ALA A 159 -4.60 0.51 20.72
N GLN A 160 -4.82 -0.81 20.81
CA GLN A 160 -4.95 -1.51 22.08
C GLN A 160 -3.64 -1.50 22.91
N PHE A 161 -2.50 -1.31 22.25
CA PHE A 161 -1.17 -1.40 22.87
C PHE A 161 -0.39 -0.09 22.82
N SER A 162 -0.86 0.89 22.06
CA SER A 162 -0.28 2.23 21.94
C SER A 162 1.23 2.24 21.60
N PRO A 163 1.70 1.50 20.58
CA PRO A 163 3.09 1.60 20.13
C PRO A 163 3.36 2.94 19.43
N ASP A 164 4.64 3.31 19.33
CA ASP A 164 5.05 4.46 18.50
C ASP A 164 4.88 4.13 17.02
N ILE A 165 4.07 4.91 16.29
CA ILE A 165 3.78 4.65 14.88
C ILE A 165 4.71 5.47 13.98
N ILE A 166 5.26 4.81 12.95
CA ILE A 166 5.98 5.46 11.85
C ILE A 166 5.22 5.18 10.56
N VAL A 167 4.74 6.23 9.89
CA VAL A 167 4.10 6.11 8.58
C VAL A 167 5.08 6.61 7.51
N ILE A 168 5.36 5.79 6.50
CA ILE A 168 6.24 6.17 5.39
C ILE A 168 5.49 5.94 4.07
N GLY A 169 5.60 6.86 3.13
CA GLY A 169 5.08 6.65 1.78
C GLY A 169 5.32 7.84 0.87
N THR A 170 4.50 7.95 -0.18
CA THR A 170 4.66 8.99 -1.20
C THR A 170 3.38 9.76 -1.45
N SER A 171 3.49 10.91 -2.11
CA SER A 171 2.34 11.62 -2.67
C SER A 171 2.75 12.40 -3.92
N ASP A 172 1.91 12.34 -4.95
CA ASP A 172 2.01 13.17 -6.16
C ASP A 172 1.33 14.54 -6.00
N LYS A 173 0.83 14.83 -4.78
CA LYS A 173 0.16 16.08 -4.41
C LYS A 173 0.97 16.91 -3.43
N ILE A 174 2.25 16.58 -3.20
CA ILE A 174 3.18 17.37 -2.40
C ILE A 174 4.35 17.85 -3.26
N ALA A 175 4.85 19.06 -2.98
CA ALA A 175 5.94 19.65 -3.76
C ALA A 175 7.33 19.33 -3.19
N SER A 176 7.41 18.95 -1.92
CA SER A 176 8.67 18.67 -1.21
C SER A 176 8.46 17.56 -0.19
N MET A 177 9.56 16.96 0.28
CA MET A 177 9.56 16.05 1.43
C MET A 177 8.75 16.64 2.59
N LYS A 178 7.89 15.82 3.21
CA LYS A 178 7.08 16.18 4.37
C LYS A 178 7.43 15.30 5.54
N VAL A 179 7.68 15.94 6.68
CA VAL A 179 7.74 15.31 8.00
C VAL A 179 6.57 15.85 8.80
N MET A 180 5.73 14.98 9.33
CA MET A 180 4.52 15.36 10.08
C MET A 180 4.42 14.53 11.34
N THR A 181 3.69 15.04 12.33
CA THR A 181 3.38 14.33 13.57
C THR A 181 1.89 14.44 13.88
N GLU A 182 1.44 13.86 15.00
CA GLU A 182 0.06 14.00 15.46
C GLU A 182 -0.34 15.45 15.76
N ASN A 183 0.64 16.31 16.07
CA ASN A 183 0.41 17.70 16.48
C ASN A 183 0.89 18.73 15.44
N GLU A 184 1.63 18.31 14.41
CA GLU A 184 2.23 19.20 13.41
C GLU A 184 1.97 18.68 12.00
N CYS A 185 1.19 19.46 11.23
CA CYS A 185 0.94 19.22 9.82
C CYS A 185 1.74 20.21 8.97
N THR A 186 2.72 19.71 8.23
CA THR A 186 3.62 20.51 7.36
C THR A 186 3.12 20.60 5.90
N LEU A 187 1.93 20.07 5.62
CA LEU A 187 1.25 20.25 4.33
C LEU A 187 0.74 21.69 4.20
N GLN A 188 0.99 22.30 3.06
CA GLN A 188 0.47 23.62 2.73
C GLN A 188 -0.61 23.48 1.65
N PRO A 189 -1.85 24.00 1.85
CA PRO A 189 -2.88 23.92 0.82
C PRO A 189 -2.39 24.47 -0.53
N PRO A 190 -2.63 23.77 -1.66
CA PRO A 190 -3.54 22.64 -1.83
C PRO A 190 -2.88 21.25 -1.73
N GLU A 191 -1.75 21.10 -1.00
CA GLU A 191 -1.10 19.80 -0.81
C GLU A 191 -1.95 18.84 0.05
N PHE A 192 -1.95 17.55 -0.31
CA PHE A 192 -2.65 16.50 0.45
C PHE A 192 -2.04 15.11 0.21
N ILE A 193 -2.58 14.11 0.91
CA ILE A 193 -2.12 12.71 0.86
C ILE A 193 -3.34 11.80 0.66
N THR A 194 -3.21 10.82 -0.25
CA THR A 194 -4.24 9.81 -0.57
C THR A 194 -3.65 8.40 -0.52
N GLY A 195 -4.37 7.42 -1.09
CA GLY A 195 -3.94 6.04 -1.14
C GLY A 195 -3.93 5.39 0.25
N PHE A 196 -3.20 4.28 0.35
CA PHE A 196 -3.12 3.51 1.59
C PHE A 196 -2.64 4.35 2.78
N ILE A 197 -1.57 5.13 2.61
CA ILE A 197 -1.03 5.96 3.71
C ILE A 197 -2.00 7.09 4.11
N GLY A 198 -2.75 7.67 3.18
CA GLY A 198 -3.80 8.63 3.50
C GLY A 198 -4.91 8.00 4.35
N SER A 199 -5.30 6.76 4.02
CA SER A 199 -6.25 5.99 4.81
C SER A 199 -5.73 5.63 6.20
N VAL A 200 -4.43 5.32 6.34
CA VAL A 200 -3.76 5.11 7.64
C VAL A 200 -3.80 6.39 8.48
N LEU A 201 -3.36 7.52 7.92
CA LEU A 201 -3.38 8.82 8.62
C LEU A 201 -4.80 9.23 9.02
N THR A 202 -5.79 8.95 8.18
CA THR A 202 -7.21 9.18 8.52
C THR A 202 -7.62 8.39 9.77
N GLN A 203 -7.21 7.12 9.90
CA GLN A 203 -7.51 6.33 11.09
C GLN A 203 -6.79 6.84 12.34
N LEU A 204 -5.55 7.30 12.19
CA LEU A 204 -4.73 7.84 13.28
C LEU A 204 -5.24 9.20 13.80
N ILE A 205 -5.79 10.04 12.92
CA ILE A 205 -6.17 11.43 13.23
C ILE A 205 -7.66 11.58 13.53
N VAL A 206 -8.53 10.98 12.71
CA VAL A 206 -9.99 11.23 12.72
C VAL A 206 -10.78 10.00 13.18
N GLY A 207 -10.24 8.80 12.97
CA GLY A 207 -10.92 7.52 13.20
C GLY A 207 -11.28 7.22 14.66
N PRO A 208 -11.97 6.08 14.91
CA PRO A 208 -12.36 5.66 16.26
C PRO A 208 -11.15 5.41 17.17
N SER A 209 -10.01 5.07 16.58
CA SER A 209 -8.73 4.80 17.25
C SER A 209 -7.76 5.99 17.21
N LYS A 210 -8.29 7.22 17.11
CA LYS A 210 -7.47 8.44 17.08
C LYS A 210 -6.67 8.66 18.35
N GLY A 211 -5.60 9.46 18.24
CA GLY A 211 -4.79 9.90 19.39
C GLY A 211 -3.54 9.07 19.64
N LEU A 212 -3.25 8.10 18.78
CA LEU A 212 -1.95 7.44 18.74
C LEU A 212 -0.86 8.42 18.31
N LYS A 213 0.29 8.35 18.98
CA LYS A 213 1.47 9.12 18.61
C LYS A 213 2.04 8.56 17.31
N PHE A 214 2.31 9.44 16.36
CA PHE A 214 2.90 9.03 15.10
C PHE A 214 3.87 10.07 14.57
N LYS A 215 4.87 9.59 13.83
CA LYS A 215 5.67 10.41 12.92
C LYS A 215 5.42 9.90 11.50
N CYS A 216 5.32 10.82 10.54
CA CYS A 216 5.04 10.50 9.16
C CYS A 216 6.07 11.14 8.24
N LEU A 217 6.62 10.35 7.33
CA LEU A 217 7.56 10.77 6.30
C LEU A 217 6.96 10.52 4.92
N VAL A 218 6.77 11.57 4.13
CA VAL A 218 6.19 11.47 2.80
C VAL A 218 7.11 12.11 1.77
N ALA A 219 7.48 11.33 0.76
CA ALA A 219 8.28 11.81 -0.37
C ALA A 219 7.42 12.21 -1.56
N PRO A 220 7.78 13.27 -2.31
CA PRO A 220 7.17 13.55 -3.60
C PRO A 220 7.37 12.37 -4.55
N SER A 221 6.33 12.03 -5.31
CA SER A 221 6.43 11.03 -6.38
C SER A 221 5.56 11.41 -7.57
N GLU A 222 5.74 10.72 -8.68
CA GLU A 222 4.80 10.72 -9.82
C GLU A 222 4.44 9.28 -10.18
N GLY A 223 3.38 9.11 -10.98
CA GLY A 223 2.90 7.79 -11.42
C GLY A 223 1.75 7.24 -10.56
N PRO A 224 1.05 6.21 -11.06
CA PRO A 224 -0.07 5.59 -10.35
C PRO A 224 0.43 4.73 -9.18
N ASN A 225 -0.45 4.46 -8.20
CA ASN A 225 -0.12 3.65 -7.02
C ASN A 225 0.45 2.28 -7.43
N GLY A 226 1.58 1.88 -6.83
CA GLY A 226 2.32 0.65 -7.17
C GLY A 226 3.33 0.79 -8.32
N PHE A 227 3.39 1.95 -8.97
CA PHE A 227 4.31 2.23 -10.08
C PHE A 227 5.00 3.60 -9.93
N GLU A 228 5.11 4.08 -8.70
CA GLU A 228 5.59 5.41 -8.37
C GLU A 228 7.05 5.61 -8.81
N LYS A 229 7.38 6.82 -9.21
CA LYS A 229 8.73 7.28 -9.56
C LYS A 229 9.15 8.38 -8.60
N LEU A 230 10.37 8.28 -8.10
CA LEU A 230 10.94 9.23 -7.14
C LEU A 230 12.24 9.80 -7.67
N SER A 231 12.59 11.00 -7.21
CA SER A 231 13.91 11.58 -7.50
C SER A 231 15.00 10.90 -6.66
N LEU A 232 16.24 10.85 -7.16
CA LEU A 232 17.36 10.30 -6.40
C LEU A 232 17.65 11.09 -5.12
N SER A 233 17.38 12.40 -5.11
CA SER A 233 17.52 13.25 -3.92
C SER A 233 16.50 12.92 -2.84
N ASP A 234 15.24 12.63 -3.24
CA ASP A 234 14.20 12.24 -2.29
C ASP A 234 14.46 10.83 -1.76
N MET A 235 14.94 9.90 -2.60
CA MET A 235 15.41 8.58 -2.15
C MET A 235 16.51 8.69 -1.09
N GLY A 236 17.50 9.57 -1.30
CA GLY A 236 18.54 9.81 -0.30
C GLY A 236 17.99 10.38 1.01
N SER A 237 17.09 11.37 0.91
CA SER A 237 16.43 11.97 2.08
C SER A 237 15.58 10.95 2.86
N LEU A 238 14.91 10.04 2.15
CA LEU A 238 14.17 8.92 2.75
C LEU A 238 15.10 7.99 3.53
N VAL A 239 16.25 7.64 2.95
CA VAL A 239 17.26 6.80 3.59
C VAL A 239 17.78 7.45 4.87
N ASP A 240 18.17 8.72 4.81
CA ASP A 240 18.75 9.42 5.95
C ASP A 240 17.75 9.52 7.12
N LEU A 241 16.52 9.98 6.84
CA LEU A 241 15.49 10.18 7.86
C LEU A 241 14.97 8.85 8.42
N CYS A 242 14.75 7.84 7.56
CA CYS A 242 14.29 6.52 8.01
C CYS A 242 15.36 5.83 8.86
N GLY A 243 16.62 5.83 8.39
CA GLY A 243 17.75 5.27 9.13
C GLY A 243 17.93 5.93 10.51
N GLN A 244 17.83 7.27 10.56
CA GLN A 244 17.89 8.02 11.82
C GLN A 244 16.74 7.64 12.77
N TRP A 245 15.51 7.52 12.27
CA TRP A 245 14.35 7.19 13.10
C TRP A 245 14.38 5.77 13.65
N LEU A 246 14.98 4.84 12.91
CA LEU A 246 15.17 3.46 13.32
C LEU A 246 16.46 3.24 14.12
N GLY A 247 17.32 4.26 14.25
CA GLY A 247 18.56 4.21 15.02
C GLY A 247 19.67 3.37 14.37
N PHE A 248 19.67 3.25 13.04
CA PHE A 248 20.72 2.55 12.30
C PHE A 248 21.93 3.44 12.03
N GLU A 249 23.11 2.81 11.97
CA GLU A 249 24.34 3.49 11.61
C GLU A 249 24.28 3.92 10.12
N PRO A 250 24.56 5.20 9.80
CA PRO A 250 24.33 5.74 8.46
C PRO A 250 25.11 5.06 7.35
N SER A 251 26.34 4.58 7.60
CA SER A 251 27.19 4.05 6.53
C SER A 251 26.61 2.75 5.94
N ARG A 252 26.45 1.71 6.76
CA ARG A 252 26.04 0.39 6.25
C ARG A 252 24.58 0.38 5.80
N TYR A 253 23.72 1.10 6.52
CA TYR A 253 22.30 1.21 6.19
C TYR A 253 22.11 1.92 4.84
N SER A 254 22.77 3.05 4.63
CA SER A 254 22.61 3.82 3.40
C SER A 254 23.10 3.05 2.18
N GLU A 255 24.27 2.41 2.24
CA GLU A 255 24.82 1.60 1.15
C GLU A 255 23.83 0.52 0.67
N GLU A 256 23.26 -0.24 1.61
CA GLU A 256 22.31 -1.30 1.28
C GLU A 256 21.00 -0.74 0.75
N CYS A 257 20.50 0.37 1.29
CA CYS A 257 19.28 1.01 0.79
C CYS A 257 19.48 1.57 -0.63
N TYR A 258 20.59 2.28 -0.90
CA TYR A 258 20.91 2.79 -2.23
C TYR A 258 21.06 1.67 -3.25
N ARG A 259 21.67 0.54 -2.85
CA ARG A 259 21.77 -0.64 -3.71
C ARG A 259 20.39 -1.16 -4.11
N LEU A 260 19.45 -1.21 -3.16
CA LEU A 260 18.08 -1.66 -3.43
C LEU A 260 17.29 -0.64 -4.27
N TRP A 261 17.39 0.66 -3.99
CA TRP A 261 16.75 1.71 -4.78
C TRP A 261 17.18 1.70 -6.25
N ARG A 262 18.46 1.44 -6.52
CA ARG A 262 18.99 1.33 -7.89
C ARG A 262 18.49 0.12 -8.67
N CYS A 263 18.01 -0.92 -7.96
CA CYS A 263 17.39 -2.08 -8.58
C CYS A 263 15.87 -1.92 -8.72
N ASP A 264 15.28 -0.92 -8.06
CA ASP A 264 13.85 -0.69 -8.04
C ASP A 264 13.40 0.16 -9.23
N SER A 265 12.22 -0.14 -9.77
CA SER A 265 11.68 0.59 -10.92
C SER A 265 11.36 2.05 -10.60
N ALA A 266 11.27 2.44 -9.33
CA ALA A 266 11.16 3.83 -8.88
C ALA A 266 12.27 4.72 -9.44
N ALA A 267 13.48 4.15 -9.61
CA ALA A 267 14.67 4.85 -10.13
C ALA A 267 14.89 4.64 -11.64
N ILE A 268 13.93 4.05 -12.37
CA ILE A 268 14.13 3.58 -13.75
C ILE A 268 14.58 4.68 -14.71
N GLY A 269 14.18 5.94 -14.48
CA GLY A 269 14.62 7.08 -15.31
C GLY A 269 16.14 7.27 -15.29
N ALA A 270 16.77 7.08 -14.13
CA ALA A 270 18.23 7.12 -14.00
C ALA A 270 18.86 5.79 -14.44
N GLN A 271 18.29 4.65 -14.02
CA GLN A 271 18.85 3.33 -14.33
C GLN A 271 18.89 3.02 -15.83
N SER A 272 17.87 3.47 -16.57
CA SER A 272 17.79 3.29 -18.04
C SER A 272 18.72 4.22 -18.82
N GLY A 273 19.34 5.22 -18.16
CA GLY A 273 20.09 6.27 -18.83
C GLY A 273 19.21 7.28 -19.58
N LEU A 274 17.90 7.33 -19.29
CA LEU A 274 16.98 8.29 -19.90
C LEU A 274 17.28 9.73 -19.44
N TYR A 275 17.67 9.88 -18.17
CA TYR A 275 18.13 11.15 -17.59
C TYR A 275 19.52 10.93 -16.99
N ILE A 276 20.50 11.70 -17.45
CA ILE A 276 21.93 11.61 -17.09
C ILE A 276 22.35 12.87 -16.33
#